data_AF-A0A6P0Y3R5-F1
#
_entry.id   AF-A0A6P0Y3R5-F1
#
_cell.length_a   1.000
_cell.length_b   1.000
_cell.length_c   1.000
_cell.angle_alpha   90.00
_cell.angle_beta   90.00
_cell.angle_gamma   90.00
#
_symmetry.space_group_name_H-M   'P 1'
#
loop_
_entity.id
_entity.type
_entity.pdbx_description
1 polymer ?
#
loop_
_entity_poly.entity_id
_entity_poly.type
_entity_poly.pdbx_seq_one_letter_code
_entity_poly.pdbx_strand_id
1 'polypeptide(L)'
;EKLLQQAFGQAREQNFTAAISYLQEISPDTQIGAKIQAKLTEYRQKQKIRASFLLQQAYDQAEMGEFLAAIHFLEQIPLDTKIGQIAKQKIAEYTEKEQIKRKVEQEQQLTRTQQPQSAKIHPGNQLQEINLKPNSSAPVIF
;
A
#
# COMPACT_ATOMS: atom_id res chain seq x y z
N GLU A 1 -9.23 34.80 21.36
CA GLU A 1 -10.32 33.81 21.18
C GLU A 1 -10.30 33.07 19.84
N LYS A 2 -9.98 33.73 18.71
CA LYS A 2 -9.90 33.10 17.37
C LYS A 2 -9.06 31.81 17.32
N LEU A 3 -7.86 31.81 17.90
CA LEU A 3 -6.96 30.64 17.91
C LEU A 3 -7.55 29.43 18.64
N LEU A 4 -8.27 29.64 19.76
CA LEU A 4 -8.93 28.56 20.49
C LEU A 4 -10.06 27.94 19.66
N GLN A 5 -10.86 28.77 18.99
CA GLN A 5 -11.92 28.29 18.10
C GLN A 5 -11.34 27.47 16.94
N GLN A 6 -10.25 27.95 16.32
CA GLN A 6 -9.56 27.22 15.26
C GLN A 6 -9.00 25.89 15.75
N ALA A 7 -8.33 25.89 16.90
CA ALA A 7 -7.78 24.67 17.50
C ALA A 7 -8.88 23.63 17.77
N PHE A 8 -10.00 24.04 18.36
CA PHE A 8 -11.12 23.16 18.65
C PHE A 8 -11.84 22.69 17.39
N GLY A 9 -11.94 23.54 16.36
CA GLY A 9 -12.43 23.15 15.03
C GLY A 9 -11.58 22.03 14.42
N GLN A 10 -10.27 22.22 14.36
CA GLN A 10 -9.35 21.20 13.83
C GLN A 10 -9.38 19.89 14.65
N ALA A 11 -9.48 19.98 15.97
CA ALA A 11 -9.60 18.80 16.82
C ALA A 11 -10.90 18.01 16.58
N ARG A 12 -12.01 18.69 16.27
CA ARG A 12 -13.28 18.03 15.89
C ARG A 12 -13.15 17.26 14.57
N GLU A 13 -12.35 17.77 13.65
CA GLU A 13 -11.97 17.12 12.39
C GLU A 13 -10.86 16.07 12.56
N GLN A 14 -10.42 15.82 13.79
CA GLN A 14 -9.29 14.92 14.13
C GLN A 14 -7.94 15.37 13.56
N ASN A 15 -7.83 16.61 13.08
CA ASN A 15 -6.57 17.23 12.69
C ASN A 15 -5.84 17.76 13.93
N PHE A 16 -5.33 16.83 14.74
CA PHE A 16 -4.66 17.17 15.99
C PHE A 16 -3.36 17.93 15.78
N THR A 17 -2.69 17.76 14.64
CA THR A 17 -1.49 18.53 14.29
C THR A 17 -1.80 20.01 14.17
N ALA A 18 -2.79 20.37 13.34
CA ALA A 18 -3.20 21.77 13.20
C ALA A 18 -3.79 22.31 14.52
N ALA A 19 -4.54 21.49 15.25
CA ALA A 19 -5.07 21.88 16.56
C ALA A 19 -3.96 22.22 17.58
N ILE A 20 -2.89 21.41 17.62
CA ILE A 20 -1.72 21.66 18.47
C ILE A 20 -1.03 22.96 18.06
N SER A 21 -0.79 23.18 16.76
CA SER A 21 -0.14 24.40 16.27
C SER A 21 -0.87 25.66 16.73
N TYR A 22 -2.20 25.72 16.58
CA TYR A 22 -2.99 26.86 17.05
C TYR A 22 -2.94 27.05 18.57
N LEU A 23 -2.89 25.97 19.36
CA LEU A 23 -2.77 26.08 20.81
C LEU A 23 -1.38 26.56 21.25
N GLN A 24 -0.32 26.21 20.52
CA GLN A 24 1.05 26.65 20.82
C GLN A 24 1.30 28.13 20.53
N GLU A 25 0.50 28.76 19.66
CA GLU A 25 0.57 30.20 19.40
C GLU A 25 0.03 31.06 20.56
N ILE A 26 -0.72 30.46 21.50
CA ILE A 26 -1.29 31.20 22.62
C ILE A 26 -0.28 31.31 23.76
N SER A 27 -0.04 32.52 24.27
CA SER A 27 0.94 32.76 25.33
C SER A 27 0.62 31.96 26.61
N PRO A 28 1.60 31.21 27.15
CA PRO A 28 1.43 30.38 28.34
C PRO A 28 1.27 31.19 29.63
N ASP A 29 1.69 32.45 29.66
CA ASP A 29 1.72 33.31 30.85
C ASP A 29 0.35 33.91 31.22
N THR A 30 -0.72 33.45 30.57
CA THR A 30 -2.09 33.89 30.82
C THR A 30 -2.83 32.88 31.70
N GLN A 31 -3.90 33.32 32.39
CA GLN A 31 -4.77 32.43 33.15
C GLN A 31 -5.39 31.31 32.28
N ILE A 32 -5.48 31.54 30.96
CA ILE A 32 -5.94 30.57 29.96
C ILE A 32 -4.83 29.56 29.62
N GLY A 33 -3.54 29.94 29.75
CA GLY A 33 -2.37 29.11 29.48
C GLY A 33 -2.37 27.78 30.24
N ALA A 34 -2.76 27.78 31.52
CA ALA A 34 -2.86 26.55 32.30
C ALA A 34 -3.89 25.55 31.72
N LYS A 35 -5.04 26.05 31.22
CA LYS A 35 -6.05 25.22 30.56
C LYS A 35 -5.57 24.72 29.19
N ILE A 36 -4.77 25.53 28.50
CA ILE A 36 -4.17 25.17 27.20
C ILE A 36 -3.18 24.02 27.37
N GLN A 37 -2.37 24.01 28.43
CA GLN A 37 -1.39 22.95 28.65
C GLN A 37 -2.03 21.56 28.80
N ALA A 38 -3.17 21.49 29.51
CA ALA A 38 -3.95 20.26 29.61
C ALA A 38 -4.46 19.81 28.23
N LYS A 39 -4.95 20.73 27.39
CA LYS A 39 -5.41 20.43 26.02
C LYS A 39 -4.29 20.05 25.05
N LEU A 40 -3.12 20.68 25.16
CA LEU A 40 -1.93 20.28 24.39
C LEU A 40 -1.53 18.85 24.71
N THR A 41 -1.56 18.47 26.00
CA THR A 41 -1.25 17.10 26.43
C THR A 41 -2.25 16.10 25.85
N GLU A 42 -3.55 16.40 25.95
CA GLU A 42 -4.62 15.58 25.38
C GLU A 42 -4.47 15.41 23.85
N TYR A 43 -4.23 16.51 23.14
CA TYR A 43 -4.15 16.49 21.68
C TYR A 43 -2.90 15.79 21.18
N ARG A 44 -1.76 15.90 21.88
CA ARG A 44 -0.55 15.11 21.57
C ARG A 44 -0.79 13.61 21.75
N GLN A 45 -1.53 13.20 22.78
CA GLN A 45 -1.90 11.80 22.95
C GLN A 45 -2.80 11.33 21.81
N LYS A 46 -3.80 12.13 21.42
CA LYS A 46 -4.70 11.81 20.30
C LYS A 46 -3.96 11.77 18.95
N GLN A 47 -3.04 12.71 18.72
CA GLN A 47 -2.16 12.72 17.54
C GLN A 47 -1.33 11.43 17.47
N LYS A 48 -0.75 10.97 18.59
CA LYS A 48 0.01 9.71 18.63
C LYS A 48 -0.86 8.49 18.31
N ILE A 49 -2.08 8.43 18.84
CA ILE A 49 -3.03 7.34 18.55
C ILE A 49 -3.38 7.35 17.07
N ARG A 50 -3.71 8.52 16.50
CA ARG A 50 -4.02 8.67 15.07
C ARG A 50 -2.84 8.28 14.19
N ALA A 51 -1.63 8.71 14.53
CA ALA A 51 -0.41 8.33 13.82
C ALA A 51 -0.18 6.81 13.84
N SER A 52 -0.43 6.15 14.97
CA SER A 52 -0.31 4.68 15.08
C SER A 52 -1.34 3.98 14.18
N PHE A 53 -2.58 4.47 14.16
CA PHE A 53 -3.64 3.95 13.29
C PHE A 53 -3.29 4.12 11.81
N LEU A 54 -2.82 5.30 11.40
CA LEU A 54 -2.40 5.56 10.02
C LEU A 54 -1.22 4.67 9.60
N LEU A 55 -0.25 4.46 10.50
CA LEU A 55 0.89 3.57 10.23
C LEU A 55 0.40 2.14 9.98
N GLN A 56 -0.53 1.65 10.80
CA GLN A 56 -1.08 0.31 10.63
C GLN A 56 -1.83 0.18 9.30
N GLN A 57 -2.67 1.16 8.95
CA GLN A 57 -3.36 1.17 7.64
C GLN A 57 -2.39 1.16 6.47
N ALA A 58 -1.25 1.86 6.58
CA ALA A 58 -0.22 1.80 5.56
C ALA A 58 0.42 0.40 5.44
N TYR A 59 0.62 -0.29 6.56
CA TYR A 59 1.11 -1.67 6.55
C TYR A 59 0.12 -2.61 5.89
N ASP A 60 -1.16 -2.53 6.26
CA ASP A 60 -2.22 -3.35 5.68
C ASP A 60 -2.30 -3.17 4.14
N GLN A 61 -2.20 -1.92 3.64
CA GLN A 61 -2.16 -1.63 2.20
C GLN A 61 -0.91 -2.20 1.51
N ALA A 62 0.26 -2.06 2.14
CA ALA A 62 1.51 -2.56 1.58
C ALA A 62 1.57 -4.10 1.54
N GLU A 63 0.93 -4.79 2.50
CA GLU A 63 0.77 -6.25 2.48
C GLU A 63 -0.06 -6.72 1.28
N MET A 64 -1.03 -5.91 0.84
CA MET A 64 -1.80 -6.16 -0.39
C MET A 64 -1.06 -5.76 -1.67
N GLY A 65 0.15 -5.20 -1.57
CA GLY A 65 0.90 -4.67 -2.71
C GLY A 65 0.42 -3.30 -3.20
N GLU A 66 -0.48 -2.64 -2.45
CA GLU A 66 -1.04 -1.32 -2.77
C GLU A 66 -0.14 -0.21 -2.22
N PHE A 67 1.09 -0.12 -2.75
CA PHE A 67 2.13 0.76 -2.21
C PHE A 67 1.78 2.26 -2.27
N LEU A 68 1.06 2.70 -3.32
CA LEU A 68 0.60 4.10 -3.41
C LEU A 68 -0.42 4.44 -2.32
N ALA A 69 -1.36 3.53 -2.05
CA ALA A 69 -2.33 3.71 -0.97
C ALA A 69 -1.64 3.72 0.40
N ALA A 70 -0.63 2.85 0.59
CA ALA A 70 0.18 2.83 1.78
C ALA A 70 0.91 4.17 2.00
N ILE A 71 1.56 4.71 0.97
CA ILE A 71 2.24 6.02 1.03
C ILE A 71 1.28 7.14 1.43
N HIS A 72 0.07 7.17 0.86
CA HIS A 72 -0.93 8.18 1.19
C HIS A 72 -1.33 8.19 2.68
N PHE A 73 -1.38 7.03 3.34
CA PHE A 73 -1.58 6.96 4.79
C PHE A 73 -0.38 7.48 5.59
N LEU A 74 0.84 7.15 5.14
CA LEU A 74 2.08 7.58 5.81
C LEU A 74 2.31 9.09 5.73
N GLU A 75 1.95 9.73 4.62
CA GLU A 75 2.09 11.19 4.42
C GLU A 75 1.23 12.02 5.39
N GLN A 76 0.17 11.43 5.93
CA GLN A 76 -0.69 12.07 6.94
C GLN A 76 -0.07 12.04 8.35
N ILE A 77 1.02 11.31 8.55
CA ILE A 77 1.66 11.16 9.86
C ILE A 77 2.60 12.34 10.13
N PRO A 78 2.46 13.04 11.27
CA PRO A 78 3.34 14.14 11.62
C PRO A 78 4.79 13.68 11.83
N LEU A 79 5.71 14.29 11.07
CA LEU A 79 7.13 13.90 11.01
C LEU A 79 7.91 14.19 12.29
N ASP A 80 7.43 15.10 13.14
CA ASP A 80 8.03 15.48 14.43
C ASP A 80 7.83 14.43 15.54
N THR A 81 7.17 13.31 15.22
CA THR A 81 6.93 12.20 16.14
C THR A 81 7.85 11.01 15.86
N LYS A 82 8.06 10.13 16.85
CA LYS A 82 8.77 8.85 16.63
C LYS A 82 8.12 8.00 15.52
N ILE A 83 6.79 8.03 15.43
CA ILE A 83 6.03 7.31 14.40
C ILE A 83 6.24 7.99 13.03
N GLY A 84 6.34 9.31 12.98
CA GLY A 84 6.67 10.06 11.78
C GLY A 84 8.03 9.69 11.18
N GLN A 85 9.02 9.38 12.03
CA GLN A 85 10.32 8.89 11.54
C GLN A 85 10.21 7.51 10.89
N ILE A 86 9.40 6.62 11.48
CA ILE A 86 9.09 5.31 10.88
C ILE A 86 8.35 5.50 9.56
N ALA A 87 7.37 6.41 9.52
CA ALA A 87 6.61 6.73 8.32
C ALA A 87 7.51 7.23 7.19
N LYS A 88 8.44 8.14 7.48
CA LYS A 88 9.43 8.63 6.51
C LYS A 88 10.27 7.50 5.92
N GLN A 89 10.74 6.57 6.74
CA GLN A 89 11.49 5.40 6.26
C GLN A 89 10.63 4.51 5.36
N LYS A 90 9.37 4.28 5.75
CA LYS A 90 8.45 3.43 5.00
C LYS A 90 7.97 4.05 3.69
N ILE A 91 7.85 5.38 3.62
CA ILE A 91 7.59 6.09 2.36
C ILE A 91 8.71 5.81 1.35
N ALA A 92 9.97 5.89 1.77
CA ALA A 92 11.10 5.60 0.89
C ALA A 92 11.08 4.13 0.40
N GLU A 93 10.86 3.18 1.31
CA GLU A 93 10.76 1.75 0.99
C GLU A 93 9.62 1.46 0.01
N TYR A 94 8.41 2.00 0.25
CA TYR A 94 7.25 1.72 -0.57
C TYR A 94 7.30 2.42 -1.93
N THR A 95 7.97 3.57 -2.01
CA THR A 95 8.25 4.22 -3.29
C THR A 95 9.13 3.33 -4.17
N GLU A 96 10.17 2.72 -3.61
CA GLU A 96 11.03 1.78 -4.33
C GLU A 96 10.26 0.53 -4.79
N LYS A 97 9.46 -0.07 -3.90
CA LYS A 97 8.64 -1.24 -4.23
C LYS A 97 7.63 -0.94 -5.35
N GLU A 98 6.99 0.22 -5.35
CA GLU A 98 6.08 0.64 -6.40
C GLU A 98 6.79 0.78 -7.76
N GLN A 99 8.00 1.36 -7.77
CA GLN A 99 8.79 1.47 -9.00
C GLN A 99 9.17 0.09 -9.55
N ILE A 100 9.57 -0.85 -8.69
CA ILE A 100 9.89 -2.22 -9.09
C ILE A 100 8.64 -2.91 -9.65
N LYS A 101 7.50 -2.80 -8.97
CA LYS A 101 6.21 -3.36 -9.41
C LYS A 101 5.85 -2.88 -10.83
N ARG A 102 5.94 -1.58 -11.09
CA ARG A 102 5.68 -1.01 -12.42
C ARG A 102 6.63 -1.53 -13.50
N LYS A 103 7.94 -1.65 -13.19
CA LYS A 103 8.93 -2.17 -14.15
C LYS A 103 8.61 -3.61 -14.53
N VAL A 104 8.33 -4.46 -13.54
CA VAL A 104 7.96 -5.86 -13.76
C VAL A 104 6.69 -5.97 -14.60
N GLU A 105 5.67 -5.16 -14.30
CA GLU A 105 4.42 -5.12 -15.07
C GLU A 105 4.66 -4.69 -16.53
N GLN A 106 5.57 -3.75 -16.79
CA GLN A 106 5.92 -3.31 -18.15
C GLN A 106 6.67 -4.39 -18.94
N GLU A 107 7.64 -5.06 -18.31
CA GLU A 107 8.41 -6.15 -18.93
C GLU A 107 7.51 -7.35 -19.29
N GLN A 108 6.54 -7.67 -18.43
CA GLN A 108 5.53 -8.70 -18.71
C GLN A 108 4.60 -8.31 -19.87
N GLN A 109 4.26 -7.03 -20.00
CA GLN A 109 3.45 -6.56 -21.13
C GLN A 109 4.22 -6.64 -22.45
N LEU A 110 5.51 -6.30 -22.44
CA LEU A 110 6.39 -6.36 -23.61
C LEU A 110 6.61 -7.79 -24.10
N THR A 111 6.79 -8.74 -23.18
CA THR A 111 6.91 -10.17 -23.51
C THR A 111 5.59 -10.78 -23.99
N ARG A 112 4.44 -10.34 -23.45
CA ARG A 112 3.12 -10.79 -23.88
C ARG A 112 2.71 -10.25 -25.26
N THR A 113 3.16 -9.05 -25.63
CA THR A 113 2.90 -8.46 -26.97
C THR A 113 3.84 -8.99 -28.05
N GLN A 114 4.95 -9.63 -27.68
CA GLN A 114 5.92 -10.25 -28.60
C GLN A 114 5.72 -11.77 -28.77
N GLN A 115 4.71 -12.39 -28.16
CA GLN A 115 4.33 -13.77 -28.51
C GLN A 115 3.53 -13.75 -29.84
N PRO A 116 4.10 -14.22 -30.97
CA PRO A 116 3.29 -14.50 -32.15
C PRO A 116 2.26 -15.56 -31.80
N GLN A 117 1.05 -15.42 -32.36
CA GLN A 117 -0.04 -16.39 -32.30
C GLN A 117 0.34 -17.69 -33.04
N SER A 118 1.29 -18.46 -32.52
CA SER A 118 1.59 -19.82 -32.98
C SER A 118 1.49 -20.78 -31.79
N ALA A 119 0.29 -20.89 -31.23
CA ALA A 119 -0.09 -21.99 -30.36
C ALA A 119 -1.60 -22.24 -30.43
N LYS A 120 -2.13 -22.42 -31.65
CA LYS A 120 -3.26 -23.33 -31.87
C LYS A 120 -2.70 -24.65 -32.40
N ILE A 121 -2.11 -25.44 -31.51
CA ILE A 121 -2.08 -26.88 -31.71
C ILE A 121 -2.77 -27.46 -30.49
N HIS A 122 -4.01 -27.89 -30.67
CA HIS A 122 -4.67 -28.79 -29.75
C HIS A 122 -3.88 -30.11 -29.75
N PRO A 123 -3.27 -30.56 -28.64
CA PRO A 123 -2.78 -31.92 -28.54
C PRO A 123 -3.95 -32.80 -28.09
N GLY A 124 -4.93 -32.96 -28.96
CA GLY A 124 -6.16 -33.66 -28.65
C GLY A 124 -6.96 -33.85 -29.93
N ASN A 125 -6.51 -34.81 -30.74
CA ASN A 125 -7.18 -35.50 -31.86
C ASN A 125 -6.22 -35.72 -33.03
N GLN A 126 -5.24 -36.60 -32.85
CA GLN A 126 -4.55 -37.29 -33.95
C GLN A 126 -4.15 -38.69 -33.48
N LEU A 127 -5.15 -39.49 -33.10
CA LEU A 127 -5.06 -40.94 -33.23
C LEU A 127 -5.69 -41.27 -34.58
N GLN A 128 -4.88 -41.27 -35.64
CA GLN A 128 -5.24 -41.97 -36.86
C GLN A 128 -5.11 -43.47 -36.57
N GLU A 129 -6.24 -44.14 -36.70
CA GLU A 129 -6.47 -45.55 -36.44
C GLU A 129 -5.41 -46.42 -37.14
N ILE A 130 -4.72 -47.25 -36.37
CA ILE A 130 -3.95 -48.38 -36.87
C ILE A 130 -4.90 -49.38 -37.54
N ASN A 131 -5.12 -49.23 -38.85
CA ASN A 131 -5.91 -50.16 -39.61
C ASN A 131 -5.09 -51.43 -39.89
N LEU A 132 -5.15 -52.37 -38.94
CA LEU A 132 -4.70 -53.75 -39.10
C LEU A 132 -5.52 -54.41 -40.22
N LYS A 133 -4.89 -54.71 -41.37
CA LYS A 133 -5.41 -55.73 -42.28
C LYS A 133 -4.65 -57.05 -42.06
N PRO A 134 -5.36 -58.16 -41.82
CA PRO A 134 -4.74 -59.47 -41.77
C PRO A 134 -4.62 -59.98 -43.21
N ASN A 135 -3.46 -60.50 -43.62
CA ASN A 135 -3.52 -61.67 -44.47
C ASN A 135 -2.33 -62.60 -44.31
N SER A 136 -2.71 -63.86 -44.15
CA SER A 136 -1.89 -65.02 -43.84
C SER A 136 -1.14 -65.49 -45.07
N SER A 137 0.11 -65.90 -44.88
CA SER A 137 0.79 -66.87 -45.74
C SER A 137 1.82 -67.61 -44.88
N ALA A 138 1.37 -68.71 -44.26
CA ALA A 138 2.20 -69.87 -43.91
C ALA A 138 2.54 -70.66 -45.22
N PRO A 139 3.32 -71.77 -45.23
CA PRO A 139 4.06 -72.47 -44.16
C PRO A 139 5.57 -72.74 -44.50
N VAL A 140 6.47 -72.87 -43.51
CA VAL A 140 7.06 -74.08 -42.85
C VAL A 140 8.11 -74.87 -43.69
N ILE A 141 9.14 -75.37 -42.97
CA ILE A 141 9.94 -76.62 -43.15
C ILE A 141 11.34 -76.37 -43.79
N PHE A 142 12.51 -76.78 -43.27
CA PHE A 142 12.96 -77.74 -42.23
C PHE A 142 13.99 -77.10 -41.29
#